data_AF-A0A7K1CG32-F1
#
_entry.id   AF-A0A7K1CG32-F1
#
_cell.length_a   1.000
_cell.length_b   1.000
_cell.length_c   1.000
_cell.angle_alpha   90.00
_cell.angle_beta   90.00
_cell.angle_gamma   90.00
#
_symmetry.space_group_name_H-M   'P 1'
#
loop_
_entity.id
_entity.type
_entity.pdbx_description
1 polymer ?
#
loop_
_entity_poly.entity_id
_entity_poly.type
_entity_poly.pdbx_seq_one_letter_code
_entity_poly.pdbx_strand_id
1 'polypeptide(L)'
;MLEIEIAAGKRARTAYSFDDIAIVPSRRTRDAQEVSISWQIDAYKFDLPFLAAPMDSVVSPETAIMIGKAGGLGVLNLEGIWTRYEDAEKQLADMAKLSEDKAIRRMQEIYAAPIQPTLIKERISQIRAAGVTVAGALSPQRTAEFHKAVIDAGVDIFVIRGTTVSAEHVSVNSTSLNLKKFIYDLDVPVIVGGCATAQGAQHLMRSGAAGVLVGFGGGSAHTTKTVLGISVPMASAVAEVASARRDYLDESGGRYVHVIADGSVGSSGEIAKAIACGADAIMMGSPLAKALEAPGKGWHWGQEAHHEQLPRGNRVSV
;
A
#
# COMPACT_ATOMS: atom_id res chain seq x y z
N MET A 1 -25.25 11.23 -0.09
CA MET A 1 -25.08 10.12 0.88
C MET A 1 -25.97 10.36 2.07
N LEU A 2 -26.40 9.29 2.74
CA LEU A 2 -27.25 9.39 3.93
C LEU A 2 -26.43 9.98 5.10
N GLU A 3 -26.93 11.06 5.70
CA GLU A 3 -26.46 11.59 6.97
C GLU A 3 -27.36 11.08 8.09
N ILE A 4 -26.75 10.71 9.22
CA ILE A 4 -27.46 10.38 10.46
C ILE A 4 -27.23 11.49 11.47
N GLU A 5 -28.25 11.78 12.29
CA GLU A 5 -28.10 12.64 13.46
C GLU A 5 -27.61 11.79 14.63
N ILE A 6 -26.45 12.15 15.18
CA ILE A 6 -25.91 11.51 16.39
C ILE A 6 -26.57 12.11 17.63
N ALA A 7 -26.73 13.44 17.62
CA ALA A 7 -27.39 14.24 18.65
C ALA A 7 -27.79 15.58 18.03
N ALA A 8 -28.59 16.38 18.75
CA ALA A 8 -29.02 17.69 18.30
C ALA A 8 -27.83 18.54 17.78
N GLY A 9 -27.86 18.88 16.50
CA GLY A 9 -26.84 19.70 15.85
C GLY A 9 -25.53 18.96 15.49
N LYS A 10 -25.43 17.65 15.73
CA LYS A 10 -24.29 16.81 15.35
C LYS A 10 -24.70 15.70 14.40
N ARG A 11 -24.11 15.72 13.21
CA ARG A 11 -24.34 14.71 12.17
C ARG A 11 -23.09 13.89 11.88
N ALA A 12 -23.31 12.68 11.38
CA ALA A 12 -22.28 11.85 10.78
C ALA A 12 -22.77 11.29 9.45
N ARG A 13 -21.81 10.95 8.61
CA ARG A 13 -22.07 10.30 7.34
C ARG A 13 -22.09 8.79 7.54
N THR A 14 -23.11 8.12 7.02
CA THR A 14 -23.13 6.65 6.96
C THR A 14 -22.14 6.18 5.90
N ALA A 15 -21.37 5.15 6.24
CA ALA A 15 -20.40 4.52 5.37
C ALA A 15 -20.37 3.01 5.63
N TYR A 16 -19.94 2.26 4.62
CA TYR A 16 -20.04 0.81 4.55
C TYR A 16 -18.66 0.20 4.34
N SER A 17 -18.40 -0.89 5.04
CA SER A 17 -17.28 -1.80 4.83
C SER A 17 -17.61 -2.81 3.72
N PHE A 18 -16.65 -3.67 3.35
CA PHE A 18 -16.95 -4.77 2.42
C PHE A 18 -17.87 -5.83 3.03
N ASP A 19 -17.91 -5.98 4.35
CA ASP A 19 -18.79 -6.94 5.02
C ASP A 19 -20.27 -6.53 4.93
N ASP A 20 -20.53 -5.23 4.78
CA ASP A 20 -21.88 -4.67 4.68
C ASP A 20 -22.51 -4.82 3.28
N ILE A 21 -21.73 -5.28 2.28
CA ILE A 21 -22.18 -5.38 0.89
C ILE A 21 -21.95 -6.76 0.28
N ALA A 22 -22.69 -7.08 -0.77
CA ALA A 22 -22.52 -8.28 -1.57
C ALA A 22 -22.71 -7.97 -3.07
N ILE A 23 -22.06 -8.76 -3.92
CA ILE A 23 -22.26 -8.70 -5.38
C ILE A 23 -23.48 -9.56 -5.73
N VAL A 24 -24.43 -8.97 -6.44
CA VAL A 24 -25.64 -9.66 -6.87
C VAL A 24 -25.46 -10.16 -8.30
N PRO A 25 -25.52 -11.49 -8.55
CA PRO A 25 -25.54 -12.03 -9.90
C PRO A 25 -26.71 -11.45 -10.70
N SER A 26 -26.47 -11.14 -11.97
CA SER A 26 -27.51 -10.61 -12.86
C SER A 26 -27.66 -11.47 -14.12
N ARG A 27 -28.24 -10.89 -15.17
CA ARG A 27 -28.96 -11.57 -16.25
C ARG A 27 -28.21 -12.68 -16.99
N ARG A 28 -26.89 -12.60 -17.15
CA ARG A 28 -26.10 -13.59 -17.92
C ARG A 28 -24.82 -13.96 -17.18
N THR A 29 -24.51 -15.24 -17.16
CA THR A 29 -23.25 -15.78 -16.68
C THR A 29 -22.24 -15.89 -17.84
N ARG A 30 -20.96 -15.93 -17.50
CA ARG A 30 -19.85 -16.23 -18.41
C ARG A 30 -18.99 -17.31 -17.79
N ASP A 31 -18.26 -18.04 -18.62
CA ASP A 31 -17.28 -19.01 -18.12
C ASP A 31 -16.10 -18.26 -17.50
N ALA A 32 -15.58 -18.76 -16.38
CA ALA A 32 -14.50 -18.09 -15.65
C ALA A 32 -13.24 -17.90 -16.51
N GLN A 33 -13.01 -18.80 -17.48
CA GLN A 33 -11.87 -18.76 -18.40
C GLN A 33 -11.97 -17.62 -19.42
N GLU A 34 -13.16 -17.05 -19.64
CA GLU A 34 -13.37 -15.91 -20.55
C GLU A 34 -13.16 -14.55 -19.85
N VAL A 35 -12.95 -14.55 -18.53
CA VAL A 35 -12.77 -13.31 -17.75
C VAL A 35 -11.30 -12.94 -17.74
N SER A 36 -10.97 -11.78 -18.32
CA SER A 36 -9.65 -11.19 -18.13
C SER A 36 -9.57 -10.52 -16.76
N ILE A 37 -8.54 -10.87 -16.00
CA ILE A 37 -8.17 -10.21 -14.76
C ILE A 37 -6.84 -9.44 -14.89
N SER A 38 -6.34 -9.27 -16.11
CA SER A 38 -5.10 -8.53 -16.36
C SER A 38 -5.24 -7.08 -15.91
N TRP A 39 -4.20 -6.55 -15.30
CA TRP A 39 -4.11 -5.15 -14.91
C TRP A 39 -3.00 -4.47 -15.70
N GLN A 40 -3.29 -3.28 -16.22
CA GLN A 40 -2.31 -2.46 -16.88
C GLN A 40 -2.29 -1.10 -16.19
N ILE A 41 -1.12 -0.64 -15.78
CA ILE A 41 -0.90 0.69 -15.24
C ILE A 41 0.32 1.29 -15.95
N ASP A 42 0.12 2.47 -16.55
CA ASP A 42 1.14 3.08 -17.40
C ASP A 42 1.60 2.09 -18.52
N ALA A 43 2.91 1.92 -18.71
CA ALA A 43 3.48 0.95 -19.65
C ALA A 43 3.53 -0.51 -19.14
N TYR A 44 3.17 -0.75 -17.87
CA TYR A 44 3.35 -2.05 -17.22
C TYR A 44 2.07 -2.88 -17.24
N LYS A 45 2.19 -4.14 -17.63
CA LYS A 45 1.09 -5.10 -17.68
C LYS A 45 1.36 -6.27 -16.73
N PHE A 46 0.33 -6.64 -15.98
CA PHE A 46 0.29 -7.71 -15.01
C PHE A 46 -0.85 -8.67 -15.35
N ASP A 47 -0.64 -9.96 -15.11
CA ASP A 47 -1.70 -10.97 -15.30
C ASP A 47 -2.71 -10.96 -14.15
N LEU A 48 -2.30 -10.44 -12.98
CA LEU A 48 -3.13 -10.29 -11.79
C LEU A 48 -3.29 -8.81 -11.40
N PRO A 49 -4.47 -8.37 -10.95
CA PRO A 49 -4.73 -6.98 -10.55
C PRO A 49 -4.31 -6.77 -9.09
N PHE A 50 -3.07 -7.10 -8.77
CA PHE A 50 -2.62 -7.27 -7.40
C PHE A 50 -1.17 -6.77 -7.17
N LEU A 51 -1.00 -6.02 -6.07
CA LEU A 51 0.28 -5.60 -5.53
C LEU A 51 0.50 -6.18 -4.13
N ALA A 52 1.70 -6.69 -3.85
CA ALA A 52 2.08 -7.06 -2.49
C ALA A 52 2.35 -5.80 -1.66
N ALA A 53 1.78 -5.73 -0.46
CA ALA A 53 2.00 -4.60 0.44
C ALA A 53 3.48 -4.56 0.86
N PRO A 54 4.15 -3.38 0.84
CA PRO A 54 5.54 -3.23 1.23
C PRO A 54 5.71 -3.40 2.74
N MET A 55 5.74 -4.65 3.18
CA MET A 55 5.92 -5.06 4.55
C MET A 55 7.01 -6.10 4.61
N ASP A 56 7.98 -5.94 5.51
CA ASP A 56 9.16 -6.83 5.55
C ASP A 56 8.81 -8.27 5.93
N SER A 57 7.64 -8.49 6.52
CA SER A 57 7.04 -9.80 6.79
C SER A 57 6.50 -10.51 5.55
N VAL A 58 6.31 -9.77 4.45
CA VAL A 58 5.66 -10.24 3.22
C VAL A 58 6.59 -10.19 2.02
N VAL A 59 7.31 -9.09 1.84
CA VAL A 59 8.11 -8.82 0.64
C VAL A 59 9.59 -8.68 1.01
N SER A 60 10.34 -9.74 0.73
CA SER A 60 11.78 -9.78 0.49
C SER A 60 12.08 -9.61 -1.01
N PRO A 61 13.34 -9.43 -1.42
CA PRO A 61 13.72 -9.51 -2.84
C PRO A 61 13.27 -10.81 -3.51
N GLU A 62 13.43 -11.95 -2.85
CA GLU A 62 13.08 -13.27 -3.39
C GLU A 62 11.58 -13.43 -3.57
N THR A 63 10.78 -13.02 -2.57
CA THR A 63 9.32 -13.08 -2.66
C THR A 63 8.76 -12.06 -3.65
N ALA A 64 9.38 -10.88 -3.79
CA ALA A 64 9.01 -9.93 -4.85
C ALA A 64 9.18 -10.55 -6.24
N ILE A 65 10.28 -11.30 -6.46
CA ILE A 65 10.54 -12.03 -7.70
C ILE A 65 9.48 -13.13 -7.91
N MET A 66 9.15 -13.90 -6.88
CA MET A 66 8.13 -14.95 -6.97
C MET A 66 6.76 -14.38 -7.30
N ILE A 67 6.38 -13.27 -6.68
CA ILE A 67 5.12 -12.56 -6.95
C ILE A 67 5.09 -12.03 -8.38
N GLY A 68 6.21 -11.45 -8.85
CA GLY A 68 6.36 -10.99 -10.23
C GLY A 68 6.19 -12.13 -11.24
N LYS A 69 6.82 -13.28 -11.01
CA LYS A 69 6.69 -14.48 -11.85
C LYS A 69 5.28 -15.08 -11.82
N ALA A 70 4.55 -14.89 -10.73
CA ALA A 70 3.15 -15.31 -10.61
C ALA A 70 2.17 -14.32 -11.28
N GLY A 71 2.66 -13.22 -11.85
CA GLY A 71 1.85 -12.26 -12.61
C GLY A 71 1.32 -11.07 -11.81
N GLY A 72 1.72 -10.92 -10.54
CA GLY A 72 1.43 -9.74 -9.72
C GLY A 72 2.61 -8.78 -9.62
N LEU A 73 2.50 -7.76 -8.76
CA LEU A 73 3.58 -6.81 -8.49
C LEU A 73 4.08 -6.91 -7.04
N GLY A 74 5.33 -7.35 -6.85
CA GLY A 74 5.98 -7.31 -5.54
C GLY A 74 6.52 -5.92 -5.23
N VAL A 75 6.05 -5.27 -4.17
CA VAL A 75 6.53 -3.93 -3.77
C VAL A 75 7.47 -4.06 -2.58
N LEU A 76 8.76 -3.82 -2.78
CA LEU A 76 9.76 -3.92 -1.70
C LEU A 76 9.66 -2.71 -0.77
N ASN A 77 9.72 -2.92 0.53
CA ASN A 77 9.83 -1.83 1.51
C ASN A 77 11.26 -1.29 1.56
N LEU A 78 11.51 -0.13 0.98
CA LEU A 78 12.86 0.44 0.85
C LEU A 78 13.33 1.21 2.08
N GLU A 79 12.47 1.38 3.07
CA GLU A 79 12.79 1.90 4.40
C GLU A 79 12.66 0.83 5.48
N GLY A 80 12.54 -0.44 5.07
CA GLY A 80 12.44 -1.60 5.92
C GLY A 80 13.77 -2.19 6.35
N ILE A 81 13.73 -3.40 6.90
CA ILE A 81 14.94 -4.13 7.31
C ILE A 81 15.85 -4.49 6.13
N TRP A 82 15.28 -4.71 4.93
CA TRP A 82 16.00 -5.18 3.75
C TRP A 82 17.05 -4.19 3.24
N THR A 83 16.90 -2.92 3.62
CA THR A 83 17.80 -1.82 3.27
C THR A 83 18.54 -1.25 4.48
N ARG A 84 18.39 -1.86 5.67
CA ARG A 84 19.11 -1.50 6.90
C ARG A 84 20.19 -2.51 7.28
N TYR A 85 20.05 -3.75 6.82
CA TYR A 85 20.96 -4.86 7.15
C TYR A 85 21.37 -5.64 5.90
N GLU A 86 22.65 -6.01 5.82
CA GLU A 86 23.14 -6.96 4.82
C GLU A 86 22.47 -8.33 5.01
N ASP A 87 22.41 -8.81 6.26
CA ASP A 87 21.72 -10.04 6.67
C ASP A 87 20.40 -9.71 7.39
N ALA A 88 19.40 -9.32 6.59
CA ALA A 88 18.05 -9.03 7.07
C ALA A 88 17.32 -10.28 7.57
N GLU A 89 17.61 -11.45 6.98
CA GLU A 89 16.99 -12.72 7.38
C GLU A 89 17.31 -13.10 8.83
N LYS A 90 18.54 -12.87 9.27
CA LYS A 90 18.92 -13.07 10.67
C LYS A 90 18.10 -12.20 11.62
N GLN A 91 17.86 -10.93 11.27
CA GLN A 91 17.03 -10.04 12.10
C GLN A 91 15.61 -10.58 12.23
N LEU A 92 15.03 -11.07 11.14
CA LEU A 92 13.71 -11.70 11.13
C LEU A 92 13.67 -12.98 11.96
N ALA A 93 14.67 -13.85 11.79
CA ALA A 93 14.76 -15.12 12.52
C ALA A 93 14.87 -14.91 14.03
N ASP A 94 15.59 -13.89 14.47
CA ASP A 94 15.70 -13.55 15.89
C ASP A 94 14.41 -12.92 16.42
N MET A 95 13.74 -12.08 15.64
CA MET A 95 12.46 -11.50 15.99
C MET A 95 11.34 -12.54 16.10
N ALA A 96 11.34 -13.56 15.24
CA ALA A 96 10.34 -14.64 15.25
C ALA A 96 10.33 -15.44 16.57
N LYS A 97 11.47 -15.50 17.29
CA LYS A 97 11.62 -16.21 18.57
C LYS A 97 11.07 -15.44 19.77
N LEU A 98 10.75 -14.16 19.60
CA LEU A 98 10.30 -13.32 20.70
C LEU A 98 8.83 -13.53 21.04
N SER A 99 8.49 -13.31 22.30
CA SER A 99 7.11 -13.17 22.76
C SER A 99 6.48 -11.86 22.25
N GLU A 100 5.16 -11.80 22.18
CA GLU A 100 4.42 -10.64 21.65
C GLU A 100 4.74 -9.33 22.42
N ASP A 101 4.87 -9.40 23.74
CA ASP A 101 5.18 -8.26 24.61
C ASP A 101 6.58 -7.66 24.36
N LYS A 102 7.52 -8.46 23.85
CA LYS A 102 8.89 -8.02 23.54
C LYS A 102 9.10 -7.66 22.07
N ALA A 103 8.22 -8.13 21.18
CA ALA A 103 8.37 -7.98 19.74
C ALA A 103 8.41 -6.51 19.30
N ILE A 104 7.49 -5.67 19.81
CA ILE A 104 7.39 -4.25 19.42
C ILE A 104 8.66 -3.48 19.77
N ARG A 105 9.16 -3.62 21.00
CA ARG A 105 10.39 -2.95 21.42
C ARG A 105 11.58 -3.40 20.59
N ARG A 106 11.70 -4.71 20.31
CA ARG A 106 12.77 -5.21 19.46
C ARG A 106 12.66 -4.68 18.03
N MET A 107 11.45 -4.60 17.48
CA MET A 107 11.24 -4.01 16.17
C MET A 107 11.72 -2.56 16.15
N GLN A 108 11.33 -1.73 17.12
CA GLN A 108 11.79 -0.34 17.19
C GLN A 108 13.33 -0.25 17.18
N GLU A 109 14.03 -1.12 17.92
CA GLU A 109 15.50 -1.18 17.90
C GLU A 109 16.07 -1.56 16.52
N ILE A 110 15.48 -2.56 15.86
CA ILE A 110 15.91 -3.02 14.52
C ILE A 110 15.65 -1.91 13.47
N TYR A 111 14.49 -1.29 13.51
CA TYR A 111 14.09 -0.26 12.54
C TYR A 111 14.73 1.11 12.82
N ALA A 112 15.40 1.30 13.97
CA ALA A 112 16.19 2.49 14.25
C ALA A 112 17.55 2.52 13.51
N ALA A 113 18.07 1.36 13.08
CA ALA A 113 19.30 1.30 12.30
C ALA A 113 19.15 2.07 10.98
N PRO A 114 20.13 2.88 10.53
CA PRO A 114 19.96 3.75 9.38
C PRO A 114 19.69 2.99 8.08
N ILE A 115 18.88 3.59 7.19
CA ILE A 115 18.69 3.10 5.82
C ILE A 115 20.00 3.30 5.04
N GLN A 116 20.42 2.27 4.32
CA GLN A 116 21.66 2.27 3.55
C GLN A 116 21.36 2.37 2.04
N PRO A 117 21.70 3.48 1.37
CA PRO A 117 21.48 3.65 -0.07
C PRO A 117 22.12 2.57 -0.95
N THR A 118 23.25 2.02 -0.51
CA THR A 118 23.93 0.90 -1.19
C THR A 118 23.06 -0.35 -1.22
N LEU A 119 22.39 -0.66 -0.11
CA LEU A 119 21.47 -1.80 -0.02
C LEU A 119 20.20 -1.56 -0.85
N ILE A 120 19.66 -0.34 -0.90
CA ILE A 120 18.55 -0.01 -1.82
C ILE A 120 18.91 -0.44 -3.26
N LYS A 121 20.09 -0.01 -3.73
CA LYS A 121 20.57 -0.33 -5.06
C LYS A 121 20.75 -1.83 -5.27
N GLU A 122 21.34 -2.52 -4.30
CA GLU A 122 21.58 -3.97 -4.35
C GLU A 122 20.26 -4.76 -4.44
N ARG A 123 19.28 -4.47 -3.57
CA ARG A 123 17.99 -5.19 -3.56
C ARG A 123 17.19 -4.94 -4.84
N ILE A 124 17.15 -3.70 -5.33
CA ILE A 124 16.50 -3.37 -6.62
C ILE A 124 17.18 -4.11 -7.77
N SER A 125 18.52 -4.13 -7.80
CA SER A 125 19.29 -4.83 -8.83
C SER A 125 19.04 -6.34 -8.82
N GLN A 126 18.89 -6.94 -7.63
CA GLN A 126 18.57 -8.35 -7.47
C GLN A 126 17.20 -8.70 -8.08
N ILE A 127 16.16 -7.91 -7.79
CA ILE A 127 14.82 -8.13 -8.37
C ILE A 127 14.86 -7.93 -9.89
N ARG A 128 15.53 -6.88 -10.36
CA ARG A 128 15.70 -6.57 -11.78
C ARG A 128 16.38 -7.70 -12.55
N ALA A 129 17.42 -8.30 -11.97
CA ALA A 129 18.15 -9.41 -12.59
C ALA A 129 17.28 -10.65 -12.86
N ALA A 130 16.16 -10.79 -12.16
CA ALA A 130 15.19 -11.86 -12.39
C ALA A 130 14.20 -11.57 -13.54
N GLY A 131 14.25 -10.38 -14.15
CA GLY A 131 13.44 -10.02 -15.32
C GLY A 131 11.98 -9.71 -15.02
N VAL A 132 11.63 -9.42 -13.77
CA VAL A 132 10.28 -8.96 -13.36
C VAL A 132 10.26 -7.44 -13.16
N THR A 133 9.08 -6.83 -13.25
CA THR A 133 8.89 -5.41 -12.93
C THR A 133 9.28 -5.12 -11.48
N VAL A 134 10.10 -4.09 -11.28
CA VAL A 134 10.63 -3.71 -9.97
C VAL A 134 9.83 -2.57 -9.36
N ALA A 135 9.16 -2.82 -8.25
CA ALA A 135 8.54 -1.77 -7.45
C ALA A 135 9.15 -1.67 -6.06
N GLY A 136 9.26 -0.44 -5.57
CA GLY A 136 9.75 -0.15 -4.23
C GLY A 136 8.94 0.96 -3.57
N ALA A 137 8.84 0.91 -2.25
CA ALA A 137 8.05 1.85 -1.46
C ALA A 137 8.89 2.62 -0.45
N LEU A 138 8.58 3.91 -0.31
CA LEU A 138 9.05 4.78 0.78
C LEU A 138 7.87 5.56 1.35
N SER A 139 7.98 5.96 2.62
CA SER A 139 7.11 6.97 3.21
C SER A 139 7.37 8.33 2.56
N PRO A 140 6.43 9.29 2.64
CA PRO A 140 6.64 10.64 2.13
C PRO A 140 7.93 11.30 2.68
N GLN A 141 8.23 11.08 3.95
CA GLN A 141 9.42 11.63 4.62
C GLN A 141 10.70 11.04 4.03
N ARG A 142 10.79 9.71 3.91
CA ARG A 142 11.99 9.06 3.35
C ARG A 142 12.10 9.19 1.85
N THR A 143 10.98 9.42 1.15
CA THR A 143 11.01 9.77 -0.28
C THR A 143 11.82 11.05 -0.51
N ALA A 144 11.61 12.08 0.31
CA ALA A 144 12.39 13.32 0.21
C ALA A 144 13.91 13.09 0.35
N GLU A 145 14.30 12.14 1.21
CA GLU A 145 15.69 11.82 1.53
C GLU A 145 16.34 10.85 0.50
N PHE A 146 15.64 9.79 0.10
CA PHE A 146 16.23 8.63 -0.58
C PHE A 146 15.78 8.43 -2.02
N HIS A 147 14.86 9.24 -2.57
CA HIS A 147 14.36 9.04 -3.94
C HIS A 147 15.48 8.90 -4.99
N LYS A 148 16.56 9.70 -4.90
CA LYS A 148 17.68 9.61 -5.85
C LYS A 148 18.28 8.21 -5.89
N ALA A 149 18.53 7.60 -4.73
CA ALA A 149 19.06 6.24 -4.66
C ALA A 149 18.10 5.20 -5.27
N VAL A 150 16.78 5.42 -5.14
CA VAL A 150 15.75 4.55 -5.72
C VAL A 150 15.72 4.68 -7.25
N ILE A 151 15.72 5.92 -7.76
CA ILE A 151 15.67 6.20 -9.20
C ILE A 151 16.98 5.77 -9.87
N ASP A 152 18.14 6.08 -9.30
CA ASP A 152 19.47 5.69 -9.82
C ASP A 152 19.66 4.17 -9.84
N ALA A 153 18.99 3.45 -8.93
CA ALA A 153 18.97 1.98 -8.94
C ALA A 153 18.10 1.41 -10.06
N GLY A 154 17.28 2.24 -10.71
CA GLY A 154 16.29 1.85 -11.69
C GLY A 154 15.13 1.13 -11.00
N VAL A 155 14.21 1.86 -10.39
CA VAL A 155 12.88 1.33 -10.06
C VAL A 155 11.98 1.49 -11.29
N ASP A 156 11.09 0.54 -11.54
CA ASP A 156 10.13 0.63 -12.66
C ASP A 156 8.85 1.37 -12.23
N ILE A 157 8.36 1.09 -11.02
CA ILE A 157 7.20 1.76 -10.40
C ILE A 157 7.56 2.20 -8.98
N PHE A 158 7.45 3.50 -8.69
CA PHE A 158 7.75 4.01 -7.36
C PHE A 158 6.49 4.20 -6.53
N VAL A 159 6.45 3.65 -5.32
CA VAL A 159 5.30 3.75 -4.41
C VAL A 159 5.62 4.69 -3.25
N ILE A 160 4.83 5.75 -3.09
CA ILE A 160 4.89 6.64 -1.93
C ILE A 160 3.74 6.27 -1.00
N ARG A 161 4.04 5.53 0.07
CA ARG A 161 3.02 4.95 0.96
C ARG A 161 3.19 5.40 2.40
N GLY A 162 2.12 5.90 3.00
CA GLY A 162 1.98 6.06 4.44
C GLY A 162 0.56 5.75 4.89
N THR A 163 0.30 5.65 6.19
CA THR A 163 -1.06 5.39 6.71
C THR A 163 -2.06 6.43 6.22
N THR A 164 -1.68 7.70 6.18
CA THR A 164 -2.46 8.78 5.58
C THR A 164 -1.53 9.75 4.88
N VAL A 165 -1.80 10.03 3.61
CA VAL A 165 -0.99 10.94 2.78
C VAL A 165 -1.87 12.01 2.16
N SER A 166 -1.42 13.25 2.25
CA SER A 166 -2.00 14.41 1.56
C SER A 166 -1.01 14.94 0.54
N ALA A 167 -1.52 15.55 -0.53
CA ALA A 167 -0.69 16.16 -1.57
C ALA A 167 0.20 17.31 -1.03
N GLU A 168 -0.28 17.99 0.01
CA GLU A 168 0.42 19.03 0.72
C GLU A 168 0.52 18.65 2.20
N HIS A 169 1.74 18.62 2.73
CA HIS A 169 1.99 18.49 4.15
C HIS A 169 2.47 19.84 4.70
N VAL A 170 1.88 20.30 5.79
CA VAL A 170 2.25 21.56 6.44
C VAL A 170 3.07 21.23 7.68
N SER A 171 4.35 21.59 7.67
CA SER A 171 5.24 21.48 8.82
C SER A 171 5.92 22.82 9.06
N VAL A 172 5.97 23.23 10.33
CA VAL A 172 6.72 24.43 10.75
C VAL A 172 8.20 24.10 10.95
N ASN A 173 8.52 22.83 11.20
CA ASN A 173 9.85 22.39 11.66
C ASN A 173 10.64 21.59 10.60
N SER A 174 10.05 21.33 9.43
CA SER A 174 10.70 20.57 8.36
C SER A 174 10.20 21.02 6.99
N THR A 175 11.07 20.92 5.99
CA THR A 175 10.66 21.10 4.58
C THR A 175 9.76 19.94 4.20
N SER A 176 8.50 20.22 3.87
CA SER A 176 7.58 19.20 3.39
C SER A 176 7.78 18.90 1.90
N LEU A 177 7.64 17.63 1.53
CA LEU A 177 7.69 17.22 0.14
C LEU A 177 6.42 17.70 -0.59
N ASN A 178 6.58 18.60 -1.55
CA ASN A 178 5.49 18.94 -2.46
C ASN A 178 5.35 17.83 -3.50
N LEU A 179 4.36 16.94 -3.29
CA LEU A 179 4.19 15.75 -4.12
C LEU A 179 3.91 16.08 -5.58
N LYS A 180 3.21 17.19 -5.85
CA LYS A 180 2.96 17.62 -7.23
C LYS A 180 4.27 17.89 -7.95
N LYS A 181 5.08 18.82 -7.44
CA LYS A 181 6.38 19.13 -8.08
C LYS A 181 7.25 17.87 -8.18
N PHE A 182 7.32 17.11 -7.11
CA PHE A 182 8.13 15.90 -7.04
C PHE A 182 7.74 14.86 -8.09
N ILE A 183 6.46 14.49 -8.18
CA ILE A 183 6.01 13.43 -9.09
C ILE A 183 6.12 13.87 -10.56
N TYR A 184 5.88 15.14 -10.86
CA TYR A 184 6.08 15.67 -12.22
C TYR A 184 7.55 15.65 -12.68
N ASP A 185 8.51 15.71 -11.75
CA ASP A 185 9.94 15.68 -12.04
C ASP A 185 10.49 14.24 -12.19
N LEU A 186 9.66 13.21 -11.98
CA LEU A 186 10.07 11.80 -12.09
C LEU A 186 9.64 11.19 -13.44
N ASP A 187 10.57 10.47 -14.06
CA ASP A 187 10.33 9.71 -15.30
C ASP A 187 9.74 8.30 -15.06
N VAL A 188 9.38 7.98 -13.82
CA VAL A 188 8.79 6.69 -13.44
C VAL A 188 7.36 6.91 -12.94
N PRO A 189 6.41 6.01 -13.24
CA PRO A 189 5.07 6.11 -12.71
C PRO A 189 5.07 5.99 -11.18
N VAL A 190 4.33 6.90 -10.54
CA VAL A 190 4.20 6.95 -9.09
C VAL A 190 2.81 6.50 -8.65
N ILE A 191 2.77 5.57 -7.70
CA ILE A 191 1.57 5.20 -6.94
C ILE A 191 1.66 5.86 -5.56
N VAL A 192 0.60 6.56 -5.12
CA VAL A 192 0.64 7.33 -3.86
C VAL A 192 -0.58 7.12 -2.98
N GLY A 193 -0.38 7.04 -1.66
CA GLY A 193 -1.46 7.05 -0.67
C GLY A 193 -0.96 6.67 0.72
N GLY A 194 -1.79 6.37 1.71
CA GLY A 194 -3.22 6.11 1.66
C GLY A 194 -4.12 7.35 1.73
N CYS A 195 -5.23 7.31 1.00
CA CYS A 195 -6.32 8.27 1.08
C CYS A 195 -7.65 7.56 1.35
N ALA A 196 -8.66 8.28 1.83
CA ALA A 196 -9.95 7.69 2.17
C ALA A 196 -11.15 8.58 1.79
N THR A 197 -10.91 9.70 1.10
CA THR A 197 -11.93 10.70 0.75
C THR A 197 -11.76 11.16 -0.70
N ALA A 198 -12.84 11.61 -1.34
CA ALA A 198 -12.81 12.13 -2.70
C ALA A 198 -11.81 13.28 -2.84
N GLN A 199 -11.87 14.25 -1.92
CA GLN A 199 -11.02 15.44 -1.96
C GLN A 199 -9.54 15.09 -1.82
N GLY A 200 -9.19 14.21 -0.87
CA GLY A 200 -7.81 13.76 -0.69
C GLY A 200 -7.29 13.05 -1.94
N ALA A 201 -8.10 12.17 -2.53
CA ALA A 201 -7.75 11.47 -3.75
C ALA A 201 -7.60 12.41 -4.96
N GLN A 202 -8.50 13.39 -5.16
CA GLN A 202 -8.38 14.37 -6.25
C GLN A 202 -7.07 15.15 -6.17
N HIS A 203 -6.64 15.55 -4.97
CA HIS A 203 -5.37 16.23 -4.80
C HIS A 203 -4.18 15.34 -5.15
N LEU A 204 -4.22 14.06 -4.78
CA LEU A 204 -3.20 13.09 -5.17
C LEU A 204 -3.21 12.83 -6.69
N MET A 205 -4.37 12.74 -7.34
CA MET A 205 -4.47 12.61 -8.80
C MET A 205 -3.85 13.81 -9.51
N ARG A 206 -4.16 15.04 -9.07
CA ARG A 206 -3.59 16.29 -9.60
C ARG A 206 -2.07 16.43 -9.38
N SER A 207 -1.50 15.65 -8.47
CA SER A 207 -0.04 15.60 -8.28
C SER A 207 0.70 14.93 -9.44
N GLY A 208 -0.02 14.19 -10.29
CA GLY A 208 0.57 13.44 -11.39
C GLY A 208 0.78 11.96 -11.07
N ALA A 209 0.11 11.42 -10.05
CA ALA A 209 0.15 10.00 -9.75
C ALA A 209 -0.46 9.15 -10.89
N ALA A 210 0.11 7.97 -11.14
CA ALA A 210 -0.45 6.95 -12.02
C ALA A 210 -1.52 6.12 -11.30
N GLY A 211 -1.43 6.01 -9.96
CA GLY A 211 -2.42 5.37 -9.12
C GLY A 211 -2.49 5.94 -7.71
N VAL A 212 -3.63 5.78 -7.05
CA VAL A 212 -3.87 6.18 -5.67
C VAL A 212 -4.21 4.96 -4.80
N LEU A 213 -3.57 4.86 -3.63
CA LEU A 213 -3.91 3.84 -2.63
C LEU A 213 -5.09 4.34 -1.78
N VAL A 214 -6.15 3.53 -1.69
CA VAL A 214 -7.35 3.82 -0.90
C VAL A 214 -7.40 2.94 0.32
N GLY A 215 -7.51 3.55 1.49
CA GLY A 215 -7.38 2.86 2.77
C GLY A 215 -6.06 3.17 3.45
N PHE A 216 -5.94 2.72 4.70
CA PHE A 216 -4.81 3.01 5.57
C PHE A 216 -3.88 1.80 5.76
N GLY A 217 -4.01 0.77 4.92
CA GLY A 217 -3.17 -0.42 4.98
C GLY A 217 -3.25 -1.17 6.32
N GLY A 218 -2.16 -1.85 6.68
CA GLY A 218 -1.94 -2.48 7.98
C GLY A 218 -2.74 -3.75 8.30
N GLY A 219 -3.85 -4.02 7.59
CA GLY A 219 -4.59 -5.28 7.68
C GLY A 219 -4.93 -5.71 9.12
N SER A 220 -4.78 -7.00 9.43
CA SER A 220 -5.05 -7.58 10.76
C SER A 220 -4.09 -7.10 11.86
N ALA A 221 -2.95 -6.53 11.49
CA ALA A 221 -1.94 -6.04 12.43
C ALA A 221 -2.23 -4.61 12.92
N HIS A 222 -3.15 -3.89 12.29
CA HIS A 222 -3.35 -2.46 12.51
C HIS A 222 -4.21 -2.13 13.73
N THR A 223 -3.82 -1.14 14.53
CA THR A 223 -4.56 -0.71 15.73
C THR A 223 -5.00 0.76 15.71
N THR A 224 -4.90 1.47 14.57
CA THR A 224 -5.30 2.89 14.45
C THR A 224 -6.74 3.17 14.90
N LYS A 225 -7.69 2.26 14.69
CA LYS A 225 -9.06 2.43 15.22
C LYS A 225 -9.07 2.51 16.74
N THR A 226 -8.34 1.63 17.41
CA THR A 226 -8.29 1.58 18.87
C THR A 226 -7.43 2.68 19.45
N VAL A 227 -6.30 3.02 18.81
CA VAL A 227 -5.33 4.01 19.30
C VAL A 227 -5.78 5.44 19.00
N LEU A 228 -6.32 5.71 17.81
CA LEU A 228 -6.65 7.06 17.33
C LEU A 228 -8.15 7.30 17.11
N GLY A 229 -9.00 6.26 17.17
CA GLY A 229 -10.43 6.39 16.85
C GLY A 229 -10.73 6.54 15.36
N ILE A 230 -9.74 6.32 14.48
CA ILE A 230 -9.87 6.52 13.04
C ILE A 230 -10.00 5.17 12.32
N SER A 231 -10.96 5.05 11.42
CA SER A 231 -11.19 3.84 10.62
C SER A 231 -11.73 4.21 9.24
N VAL A 232 -11.45 3.38 8.24
CA VAL A 232 -11.87 3.60 6.86
C VAL A 232 -12.84 2.50 6.43
N PRO A 233 -14.14 2.79 6.28
CA PRO A 233 -15.10 1.85 5.70
C PRO A 233 -14.83 1.68 4.20
N MET A 234 -14.13 0.59 3.86
CA MET A 234 -13.46 0.45 2.56
C MET A 234 -14.40 0.45 1.35
N ALA A 235 -15.61 -0.12 1.44
CA ALA A 235 -16.54 -0.11 0.30
C ALA A 235 -16.95 1.32 -0.07
N SER A 236 -17.28 2.15 0.94
CA SER A 236 -17.59 3.56 0.71
C SER A 236 -16.37 4.38 0.28
N ALA A 237 -15.20 4.14 0.87
CA ALA A 237 -13.99 4.86 0.51
C ALA A 237 -13.55 4.59 -0.93
N VAL A 238 -13.53 3.32 -1.36
CA VAL A 238 -13.17 2.94 -2.73
C VAL A 238 -14.17 3.53 -3.73
N ALA A 239 -15.48 3.42 -3.47
CA ALA A 239 -16.50 3.98 -4.35
C ALA A 239 -16.43 5.51 -4.47
N GLU A 240 -16.14 6.19 -3.36
CA GLU A 240 -15.97 7.64 -3.36
C GLU A 240 -14.72 8.07 -4.12
N VAL A 241 -13.59 7.37 -3.93
CA VAL A 241 -12.35 7.68 -4.66
C VAL A 241 -12.48 7.32 -6.15
N ALA A 242 -13.19 6.25 -6.50
CA ALA A 242 -13.54 5.93 -7.89
C ALA A 242 -14.41 7.02 -8.54
N SER A 243 -15.31 7.65 -7.77
CA SER A 243 -16.04 8.83 -8.23
C SER A 243 -15.10 10.01 -8.48
N ALA A 244 -14.18 10.28 -7.55
CA ALA A 244 -13.17 11.32 -7.71
C ALA A 244 -12.28 11.08 -8.95
N ARG A 245 -11.91 9.83 -9.24
CA ARG A 245 -11.18 9.45 -10.46
C ARG A 245 -11.96 9.83 -11.71
N ARG A 246 -13.27 9.54 -11.75
CA ARG A 246 -14.12 9.90 -12.90
C ARG A 246 -14.12 11.42 -13.11
N ASP A 247 -14.32 12.18 -12.05
CA ASP A 247 -14.35 13.64 -12.14
C ASP A 247 -12.97 14.19 -12.60
N TYR A 248 -11.87 13.58 -12.14
CA TYR A 248 -10.51 13.92 -12.60
C TYR A 248 -10.24 13.51 -14.05
N LEU A 249 -10.80 12.38 -14.52
CA LEU A 249 -10.70 11.93 -15.90
C LEU A 249 -11.28 12.99 -16.84
N ASP A 250 -12.44 13.56 -16.48
CA ASP A 250 -13.08 14.64 -17.21
C ASP A 250 -12.26 15.94 -17.11
N GLU A 251 -11.81 16.32 -15.91
CA GLU A 251 -10.98 17.52 -15.66
C GLU A 251 -9.67 17.51 -16.48
N SER A 252 -9.01 16.36 -16.56
CA SER A 252 -7.71 16.18 -17.20
C SER A 252 -7.78 15.92 -18.71
N GLY A 253 -8.99 15.77 -19.27
CA GLY A 253 -9.17 15.44 -20.69
C GLY A 253 -8.80 14.00 -21.07
N GLY A 254 -8.85 13.06 -20.12
CA GLY A 254 -8.66 11.63 -20.40
C GLY A 254 -7.55 10.93 -19.61
N ARG A 255 -6.96 11.56 -18.59
CA ARG A 255 -5.96 10.88 -17.75
C ARG A 255 -6.62 9.96 -16.73
N TYR A 256 -6.49 8.66 -16.94
CA TYR A 256 -7.01 7.64 -16.03
C TYR A 256 -6.01 7.35 -14.90
N VAL A 257 -6.38 7.66 -13.66
CA VAL A 257 -5.56 7.36 -12.47
C VAL A 257 -6.13 6.13 -11.78
N HIS A 258 -5.34 5.09 -11.60
CA HIS A 258 -5.82 3.84 -10.99
C HIS A 258 -6.21 4.01 -9.53
N VAL A 259 -7.30 3.37 -9.13
CA VAL A 259 -7.75 3.27 -7.73
C VAL A 259 -7.35 1.90 -7.20
N ILE A 260 -6.50 1.87 -6.18
CA ILE A 260 -5.96 0.61 -5.64
C ILE A 260 -6.43 0.46 -4.20
N ALA A 261 -7.21 -0.58 -3.90
CA ALA A 261 -7.67 -0.80 -2.53
C ALA A 261 -6.53 -1.36 -1.65
N ASP A 262 -6.14 -0.64 -0.60
CA ASP A 262 -5.07 -0.96 0.35
C ASP A 262 -5.64 -1.08 1.77
N GLY A 263 -6.16 -2.27 2.09
CA GLY A 263 -6.72 -2.60 3.40
C GLY A 263 -8.06 -3.32 3.31
N SER A 264 -8.37 -4.13 4.32
CA SER A 264 -9.60 -4.95 4.41
C SER A 264 -9.84 -5.86 3.19
N VAL A 265 -8.76 -6.38 2.58
CA VAL A 265 -8.82 -7.35 1.48
C VAL A 265 -8.09 -8.63 1.92
N GLY A 266 -8.74 -9.41 2.78
CA GLY A 266 -8.29 -10.66 3.36
C GLY A 266 -8.81 -11.93 2.65
N SER A 267 -9.85 -11.81 1.83
CA SER A 267 -10.46 -12.93 1.11
C SER A 267 -10.74 -12.61 -0.37
N SER A 268 -10.91 -13.64 -1.20
CA SER A 268 -11.27 -13.47 -2.62
C SER A 268 -12.61 -12.76 -2.82
N GLY A 269 -13.56 -12.93 -1.90
CA GLY A 269 -14.82 -12.21 -1.89
C GLY A 269 -14.63 -10.71 -1.68
N GLU A 270 -13.75 -10.31 -0.77
CA GLU A 270 -13.40 -8.90 -0.56
C GLU A 270 -12.66 -8.31 -1.76
N ILE A 271 -11.78 -9.07 -2.43
CA ILE A 271 -11.16 -8.65 -3.70
C ILE A 271 -12.24 -8.31 -4.71
N ALA A 272 -13.19 -9.24 -4.94
CA ALA A 272 -14.26 -9.03 -5.91
C ALA A 272 -15.11 -7.80 -5.54
N LYS A 273 -15.44 -7.61 -4.26
CA LYS A 273 -16.20 -6.44 -3.77
C LYS A 273 -15.42 -5.13 -3.97
N ALA A 274 -14.11 -5.12 -3.74
CA ALA A 274 -13.28 -3.95 -3.98
C ALA A 274 -13.29 -3.53 -5.46
N ILE A 275 -13.14 -4.49 -6.38
CA ILE A 275 -13.24 -4.24 -7.82
C ILE A 275 -14.65 -3.73 -8.18
N ALA A 276 -15.71 -4.35 -7.63
CA ALA A 276 -17.09 -3.90 -7.84
C ALA A 276 -17.37 -2.48 -7.31
N CYS A 277 -16.68 -2.06 -6.24
CA CYS A 277 -16.72 -0.68 -5.75
C CYS A 277 -15.93 0.31 -6.62
N GLY A 278 -15.16 -0.16 -7.61
CA GLY A 278 -14.45 0.68 -8.57
C GLY A 278 -12.93 0.72 -8.41
N ALA A 279 -12.34 -0.19 -7.63
CA ALA A 279 -10.89 -0.40 -7.65
C ALA A 279 -10.45 -1.07 -8.96
N ASP A 280 -9.27 -0.70 -9.45
CA ASP A 280 -8.61 -1.26 -10.62
C ASP A 280 -7.64 -2.40 -10.24
N ALA A 281 -7.12 -2.34 -9.01
CA ALA A 281 -6.26 -3.35 -8.42
C ALA A 281 -6.37 -3.34 -6.88
N ILE A 282 -5.75 -4.31 -6.23
CA ILE A 282 -5.76 -4.46 -4.77
C ILE A 282 -4.33 -4.61 -4.24
N MET A 283 -4.07 -4.09 -3.05
CA MET A 283 -2.81 -4.29 -2.32
C MET A 283 -3.04 -5.28 -1.16
N MET A 284 -2.33 -6.42 -1.14
CA MET A 284 -2.47 -7.44 -0.09
C MET A 284 -1.24 -7.53 0.80
N GLY A 285 -1.47 -7.58 2.11
CA GLY A 285 -0.44 -7.90 3.11
C GLY A 285 -0.72 -9.26 3.76
N SER A 286 -1.67 -9.28 4.70
CA SER A 286 -1.90 -10.42 5.59
C SER A 286 -2.18 -11.77 4.91
N PRO A 287 -2.91 -11.86 3.77
CA PRO A 287 -3.07 -13.12 3.05
C PRO A 287 -1.75 -13.71 2.54
N LEU A 288 -0.82 -12.87 2.08
CA LEU A 288 0.48 -13.31 1.57
C LEU A 288 1.45 -13.64 2.68
N ALA A 289 1.31 -13.02 3.85
CA ALA A 289 2.13 -13.33 5.02
C ALA A 289 1.99 -14.80 5.49
N LYS A 290 0.93 -15.49 5.04
CA LYS A 290 0.67 -16.92 5.29
C LYS A 290 1.40 -17.86 4.33
N ALA A 291 1.96 -17.34 3.24
CA ALA A 291 2.69 -18.15 2.29
C ALA A 291 3.93 -18.77 2.96
N LEU A 292 4.31 -19.98 2.54
CA LEU A 292 5.48 -20.67 3.07
C LEU A 292 6.76 -19.87 2.83
N GLU A 293 6.78 -19.17 1.70
CA GLU A 293 7.87 -18.32 1.23
C GLU A 293 7.92 -16.96 1.93
N ALA A 294 6.87 -16.57 2.65
CA ALA A 294 6.80 -15.26 3.28
C ALA A 294 7.92 -15.12 4.34
N PRO A 295 8.70 -14.02 4.30
CA PRO A 295 9.86 -13.85 5.17
C PRO A 295 9.49 -13.76 6.66
N GLY A 296 8.24 -13.37 6.96
CA GLY A 296 7.70 -13.34 8.32
C GLY A 296 7.53 -14.71 8.99
N LYS A 297 7.58 -15.82 8.24
CA LYS A 297 7.49 -17.21 8.75
C LYS A 297 6.31 -17.44 9.71
N GLY A 298 5.10 -17.07 9.27
CA GLY A 298 3.87 -17.15 10.07
C GLY A 298 3.63 -15.95 10.99
N TRP A 299 4.49 -14.92 10.92
CA TRP A 299 4.26 -13.64 11.59
C TRP A 299 4.06 -12.52 10.59
N HIS A 300 3.19 -11.57 10.95
CA HIS A 300 2.88 -10.40 10.14
C HIS A 300 2.91 -9.13 10.96
N TRP A 301 3.42 -8.06 10.37
CA TRP A 301 3.39 -6.70 10.92
C TRP A 301 3.45 -5.69 9.77
N GLY A 302 2.80 -4.55 10.00
CA GLY A 302 2.94 -3.35 9.18
C GLY A 302 3.97 -2.39 9.77
N GLN A 303 4.23 -1.30 9.04
CA GLN A 303 5.17 -0.26 9.47
C GLN A 303 4.73 0.42 10.78
N GLU A 304 3.42 0.51 10.99
CA GLU A 304 2.80 1.12 12.15
C GLU A 304 3.18 0.44 13.47
N ALA A 305 3.56 -0.85 13.43
CA ALA A 305 3.92 -1.62 14.62
C ALA A 305 5.22 -1.13 15.26
N HIS A 306 6.15 -0.59 14.48
CA HIS A 306 7.48 -0.20 14.94
C HIS A 306 7.69 1.31 14.93
N HIS A 307 6.61 2.09 14.94
CA HIS A 307 6.69 3.53 15.10
C HIS A 307 7.34 3.88 16.45
N GLU A 308 8.32 4.78 16.47
CA GLU A 308 9.17 5.04 17.64
C GLU A 308 8.39 5.57 18.86
N GLN A 309 7.50 6.53 18.63
CA GLN A 309 6.78 7.21 19.72
C GLN A 309 5.41 6.61 20.02
N LEU A 310 4.63 6.31 18.98
CA LEU A 310 3.27 5.81 19.08
C LEU A 310 3.07 4.61 18.15
N PRO A 311 3.43 3.39 18.59
CA PRO A 311 3.08 2.16 17.89
C PRO A 311 1.57 2.09 17.66
N ARG A 312 1.18 1.89 16.40
CA ARG A 312 -0.22 1.76 15.94
C ARG A 312 -0.45 0.43 15.23
N GLY A 313 0.38 -0.55 15.52
CA GLY A 313 0.22 -1.90 15.03
C GLY A 313 0.80 -2.92 16.00
N ASN A 314 0.44 -4.17 15.79
CA ASN A 314 0.94 -5.33 16.50
C ASN A 314 1.73 -6.22 15.55
N ARG A 315 2.54 -7.12 16.11
CA ARG A 315 2.95 -8.33 15.39
C ARG A 315 1.88 -9.39 15.65
N VAL A 316 1.33 -9.98 14.60
CA VAL A 316 0.27 -10.98 14.68
C VAL A 316 0.70 -12.29 14.03
N SER A 317 0.23 -13.41 14.59
CA SER A 317 0.39 -14.73 13.97
C SER A 317 -0.62 -14.88 12.83
N VAL A 318 -0.21 -15.48 11.71
CA VAL A 318 -1.01 -15.59 10.46
C VAL A 318 -1.05 -16.98 9.86
#